data_AF-A0A6S6W9I6-F1
#
_entry.id   AF-A0A6S6W9I6-F1
#
_cell.length_a   1.000
_cell.length_b   1.000
_cell.length_c   1.000
_cell.angle_alpha   90.00
_cell.angle_beta   90.00
_cell.angle_gamma   90.00
#
_symmetry.space_group_name_H-M   'P 1'
#
loop_
_entity.id
_entity.type
_entity.pdbx_description
1 polymer ?
#
loop_
_entity_poly.entity_id
_entity_poly.type
_entity_poly.pdbx_seq_one_letter_code
_entity_poly.pdbx_strand_id
1 'polypeptide(L)'
;MTPDLSLPSRAPELGQYGDCNWDDAAFAIYTLLGDKVSLQEVASVLEKQWLEQGNENHLVRPATPTAEFETLQDIVQAHINLDKGKRERNDGGAAADLEWWPTAFIVVVREDWRTKPGGLLFVFADDEKDCEMDKFYFKIEDAYMMLSSLSFGDEELATSKEAYSQEPQA
;
A
#
# COMPACT_ATOMS: atom_id res chain seq x y z
N MET A 1 18.32 10.21 -12.33
CA MET A 1 18.65 10.07 -10.89
C MET A 1 17.90 8.85 -10.40
N THR A 2 18.53 8.01 -9.58
CA THR A 2 17.85 6.86 -8.96
C THR A 2 17.12 7.35 -7.72
N PRO A 3 15.83 7.02 -7.52
CA PRO A 3 15.07 7.44 -6.34
C PRO A 3 15.72 6.93 -5.05
N ASP A 4 15.69 7.71 -3.98
CA ASP A 4 16.08 7.22 -2.65
C ASP A 4 14.94 6.38 -2.07
N LEU A 5 15.20 5.08 -1.96
CA LEU A 5 14.27 4.10 -1.43
C LEU A 5 14.60 3.69 0.00
N SER A 6 15.42 4.43 0.74
CA SER A 6 15.67 4.14 2.16
C SER A 6 14.38 4.25 2.98
N LEU A 7 14.24 3.40 4.00
CA LEU A 7 13.13 3.43 4.95
C LEU A 7 13.66 3.82 6.34
N PRO A 8 12.85 4.48 7.18
CA PRO A 8 13.13 4.48 8.61
C PRO A 8 13.13 3.04 9.12
N SER A 9 13.86 2.74 10.20
CA SER A 9 13.89 1.36 10.71
C SER A 9 12.54 0.88 11.25
N ARG A 10 11.73 1.81 11.77
CA ARG A 10 10.41 1.54 12.37
C ARG A 10 9.47 2.73 12.14
N ALA A 11 8.16 2.46 12.17
CA ALA A 11 7.10 3.47 12.13
C ALA A 11 5.93 3.08 13.08
N PRO A 12 6.12 3.19 14.41
CA PRO A 12 5.12 2.77 15.40
C PRO A 12 3.77 3.49 15.26
N GLU A 13 3.74 4.67 14.64
CA GLU A 13 2.52 5.42 14.34
C GLU A 13 1.57 4.68 13.40
N LEU A 14 2.07 3.71 12.63
CA LEU A 14 1.25 2.88 11.74
C LEU A 14 0.57 1.71 12.47
N GLY A 15 1.09 1.29 13.63
CA GLY A 15 0.53 0.19 14.43
C GLY A 15 -0.59 0.58 15.40
N GLN A 16 -0.90 1.87 15.55
CA GLN A 16 -1.90 2.36 16.51
C GLN A 16 -3.37 2.05 16.15
N TYR A 17 -3.61 1.26 15.09
CA TYR A 17 -4.92 1.01 14.50
C TYR A 17 -5.42 -0.42 14.69
N GLY A 18 -4.72 -1.25 15.47
CA GLY A 18 -5.01 -2.69 15.61
C GLY A 18 -6.37 -3.04 16.21
N ASP A 19 -7.09 -2.08 16.80
CA ASP A 19 -8.47 -2.24 17.29
C ASP A 19 -9.54 -1.80 16.28
N CYS A 20 -9.12 -1.25 15.13
CA CYS A 20 -10.00 -0.81 14.05
C CYS A 20 -10.21 -1.94 13.03
N ASN A 21 -11.32 -1.88 12.30
CA ASN A 21 -11.63 -2.78 11.19
C ASN A 21 -11.03 -2.24 9.88
N TRP A 22 -10.30 -3.09 9.15
CA TRP A 22 -9.60 -2.74 7.92
C TRP A 22 -10.15 -3.46 6.69
N ASP A 23 -11.22 -4.26 6.82
CA ASP A 23 -11.76 -5.11 5.74
C ASP A 23 -12.12 -4.33 4.46
N ASP A 24 -12.55 -3.07 4.61
CA ASP A 24 -12.93 -2.17 3.52
C ASP A 24 -11.87 -1.10 3.20
N ALA A 25 -10.70 -1.18 3.84
CA ALA A 25 -9.68 -0.16 3.73
C ALA A 25 -8.88 -0.32 2.42
N ALA A 26 -8.73 0.78 1.68
CA ALA A 26 -7.96 0.77 0.45
C ALA A 26 -6.45 0.92 0.72
N PHE A 27 -5.61 0.21 -0.03
CA PHE A 27 -4.17 0.52 -0.04
C PHE A 27 -3.93 1.86 -0.77
N ALA A 28 -3.20 2.76 -0.12
CA ALA A 28 -2.80 4.02 -0.72
C ALA A 28 -1.73 3.83 -1.79
N ILE A 29 -1.84 4.56 -2.90
CA ILE A 29 -0.84 4.58 -3.98
C ILE A 29 -0.15 5.94 -4.01
N TYR A 30 1.19 5.91 -4.01
CA TYR A 30 2.07 7.06 -4.13
C TYR A 30 3.03 6.91 -5.32
N THR A 31 3.75 7.97 -5.67
CA THR A 31 4.83 7.90 -6.67
C THR A 31 5.98 8.83 -6.32
N LEU A 32 7.21 8.41 -6.69
CA LEU A 32 8.42 9.24 -6.67
C LEU A 32 8.72 9.87 -8.04
N LEU A 33 7.78 9.78 -8.99
CA LEU A 33 7.97 10.22 -10.38
C LEU A 33 7.20 11.51 -10.70
N GLY A 34 6.52 12.09 -9.71
CA GLY A 34 5.61 13.23 -9.91
C GLY A 34 4.58 12.94 -11.01
N ASP A 35 4.35 13.92 -11.87
CA ASP A 35 3.36 13.86 -12.95
C ASP A 35 3.70 12.89 -14.10
N LYS A 36 4.87 12.24 -14.08
CA LYS A 36 5.26 11.28 -15.11
C LYS A 36 4.43 10.00 -15.10
N VAL A 37 3.77 9.72 -13.97
CA VAL A 37 2.88 8.57 -13.82
C VAL A 37 1.53 9.04 -13.30
N SER A 38 0.46 8.65 -13.99
CA SER A 38 -0.90 8.85 -13.49
C SER A 38 -1.21 7.82 -12.42
N LEU A 39 -1.34 8.26 -11.16
CA LEU A 39 -1.74 7.37 -10.06
C LEU A 39 -3.16 6.80 -10.27
N GLN A 40 -4.04 7.54 -10.94
CA GLN A 40 -5.38 7.06 -11.30
C GLN A 40 -5.32 5.89 -12.29
N GLU A 41 -4.39 5.97 -13.25
CA GLU A 41 -4.15 4.88 -14.19
C GLU A 41 -3.59 3.64 -13.47
N VAL A 42 -2.66 3.84 -12.54
CA VAL A 42 -2.09 2.76 -11.72
C VAL A 42 -3.20 2.08 -10.91
N ALA A 43 -4.01 2.87 -10.20
CA ALA A 43 -5.15 2.37 -9.43
C ALA A 43 -6.08 1.51 -10.30
N SER A 44 -6.52 2.07 -11.43
CA SER A 44 -7.43 1.39 -12.38
C SER A 44 -6.88 0.05 -12.88
N VAL A 45 -5.56 -0.11 -12.99
CA VAL A 45 -4.94 -1.38 -13.39
C VAL A 45 -4.89 -2.37 -12.24
N LEU A 46 -4.45 -1.92 -11.07
CA LEU A 46 -4.27 -2.78 -9.90
C LEU A 46 -5.61 -3.27 -9.33
N GLU A 47 -6.67 -2.46 -9.37
CA GLU A 47 -8.00 -2.83 -8.89
C GLU A 47 -8.89 -3.48 -9.97
N LYS A 48 -8.42 -3.60 -11.22
CA LYS A 48 -9.26 -4.05 -12.33
C LYS A 48 -9.95 -5.38 -12.04
N GLN A 49 -9.17 -6.38 -11.66
CA GLN A 49 -9.70 -7.72 -11.37
C GLN A 49 -10.60 -7.71 -10.13
N TRP A 50 -10.27 -6.88 -9.13
CA TRP A 50 -11.07 -6.72 -7.92
C TRP A 50 -12.50 -6.25 -8.23
N LEU A 51 -12.63 -5.22 -9.06
CA LEU A 51 -13.94 -4.72 -9.49
C LEU A 51 -14.66 -5.69 -10.44
N GLU A 52 -13.92 -6.40 -11.30
CA GLU A 52 -14.50 -7.42 -12.20
C GLU A 52 -15.11 -8.62 -11.43
N GLN A 53 -14.67 -8.89 -10.20
CA GLN A 53 -15.29 -9.88 -9.31
C GLN A 53 -16.57 -9.38 -8.62
N GLY A 54 -16.96 -8.12 -8.85
CA GLY A 54 -18.20 -7.53 -8.30
C GLY A 54 -18.05 -6.88 -6.93
N ASN A 55 -16.82 -6.65 -6.46
CA ASN A 55 -16.59 -5.87 -5.23
C ASN A 55 -16.95 -4.40 -5.47
N GLU A 56 -17.67 -3.80 -4.52
CA GLU A 56 -18.12 -2.39 -4.61
C GLU A 56 -17.13 -1.40 -3.99
N ASN A 57 -16.29 -1.87 -3.06
CA ASN A 57 -15.22 -1.10 -2.44
C ASN A 57 -13.96 -1.10 -3.31
N HIS A 58 -13.09 -0.12 -3.09
CA HIS A 58 -11.83 -0.01 -3.82
C HIS A 58 -10.71 -0.72 -3.06
N LEU A 59 -10.04 -1.66 -3.71
CA LEU A 59 -8.86 -2.32 -3.14
C LEU A 59 -7.67 -1.37 -3.02
N VAL A 60 -7.49 -0.48 -4.00
CA VAL A 60 -6.40 0.50 -4.02
C VAL A 60 -6.91 1.85 -4.50
N ARG A 61 -6.33 2.94 -3.98
CA ARG A 61 -6.69 4.30 -4.40
C ARG A 61 -5.47 5.23 -4.37
N PRO A 62 -5.38 6.24 -5.24
CA PRO A 62 -4.35 7.27 -5.13
C PRO A 62 -4.46 8.00 -3.79
N ALA A 63 -3.33 8.18 -3.11
CA ALA A 63 -3.31 8.94 -1.87
C ALA A 63 -3.77 10.39 -2.10
N THR A 64 -4.56 10.92 -1.16
CA THR A 64 -5.08 12.29 -1.19
C THR A 64 -4.65 13.07 0.05
N PRO A 65 -4.16 14.32 -0.09
CA PRO A 65 -3.89 15.04 -1.34
C PRO A 65 -2.70 14.45 -2.11
N THR A 66 -2.71 14.58 -3.43
CA THR A 66 -1.55 14.25 -4.26
C THR A 66 -0.44 15.26 -3.99
N ALA A 67 0.75 14.78 -3.67
CA ALA A 67 1.93 15.59 -3.44
C ALA A 67 3.11 15.01 -4.22
N GLU A 68 4.08 15.87 -4.54
CA GLU A 68 5.37 15.43 -5.08
C GLU A 68 6.28 15.02 -3.93
N PHE A 69 6.93 13.86 -4.08
CA PHE A 69 7.83 13.29 -3.09
C PHE A 69 9.20 13.07 -3.71
N GLU A 70 10.25 13.37 -2.96
CA GLU A 70 11.64 13.17 -3.41
C GLU A 70 12.19 11.83 -2.93
N THR A 71 11.77 11.38 -1.74
CA THR A 71 12.28 10.16 -1.10
C THR A 71 11.15 9.25 -0.62
N LEU A 72 11.46 7.97 -0.45
CA LEU A 72 10.53 7.03 0.16
C LEU A 72 10.20 7.38 1.61
N GLN A 73 11.12 8.04 2.34
CA GLN A 73 10.86 8.52 3.70
C GLN A 73 9.77 9.58 3.74
N ASP A 74 9.73 10.49 2.75
CA ASP A 74 8.67 11.50 2.64
C ASP A 74 7.30 10.85 2.46
N ILE A 75 7.24 9.77 1.68
CA ILE A 75 6.01 8.99 1.48
C ILE A 75 5.59 8.30 2.78
N VAL A 76 6.52 7.69 3.52
CA VAL A 76 6.21 7.08 4.82
C VAL A 76 5.60 8.14 5.75
N GLN A 77 6.21 9.32 5.83
CA GLN A 77 5.70 10.40 6.67
C GLN A 77 4.32 10.91 6.21
N ALA A 78 4.10 11.00 4.90
CA ALA A 78 2.81 11.35 4.32
C ALA A 78 1.74 10.29 4.65
N HIS A 79 2.10 9.01 4.57
CA HIS A 79 1.20 7.92 4.91
C HIS A 79 0.90 7.87 6.41
N ILE A 80 1.86 8.16 7.30
CA ILE A 80 1.60 8.35 8.74
C ILE A 80 0.56 9.47 8.94
N ASN A 81 0.73 10.60 8.26
CA ASN A 81 -0.12 11.78 8.40
C ASN A 81 -1.46 11.70 7.63
N LEU A 82 -1.63 10.71 6.75
CA LEU A 82 -2.87 10.49 6.02
C LEU A 82 -4.00 10.19 7.00
N ASP A 83 -5.06 11.00 6.96
CA ASP A 83 -6.28 10.72 7.70
C ASP A 83 -6.82 9.35 7.24
N LYS A 84 -6.83 8.38 8.16
CA LYS A 84 -7.26 7.01 7.87
C LYS A 84 -8.78 6.90 7.66
N GLY A 85 -9.52 8.00 7.70
CA GLY A 85 -10.96 8.03 7.46
C GLY A 85 -11.73 7.24 8.52
N LYS A 86 -11.28 7.35 9.79
CA LYS A 86 -11.87 6.65 10.93
C LYS A 86 -13.36 6.97 11.04
N ARG A 87 -14.20 5.94 11.00
CA ARG A 87 -15.66 6.03 11.22
C ARG A 87 -16.04 5.16 12.41
N GLU A 88 -16.55 5.80 13.46
CA GLU A 88 -16.94 5.09 14.70
C GLU A 88 -18.03 4.05 14.43
N ARG A 89 -17.90 2.89 15.08
CA ARG A 89 -18.89 1.82 15.06
C ARG A 89 -19.68 1.79 16.36
N ASN A 90 -20.95 1.40 16.29
CA ASN A 90 -21.86 1.32 17.44
C ASN A 90 -22.35 -0.11 17.72
N ASP A 91 -21.71 -1.12 17.13
CA ASP A 91 -22.15 -2.52 17.17
C ASP A 91 -21.36 -3.41 18.15
N GLY A 92 -20.42 -2.83 18.90
CA GLY A 92 -19.62 -3.53 19.89
C GLY A 92 -18.52 -4.44 19.32
N GLY A 93 -18.22 -4.30 18.02
CA GLY A 93 -17.09 -4.96 17.35
C GLY A 93 -15.80 -4.14 17.45
N ALA A 94 -15.15 -3.92 16.31
CA ALA A 94 -13.99 -3.02 16.20
C ALA A 94 -14.33 -1.59 16.64
N ALA A 95 -13.32 -0.82 17.07
CA ALA A 95 -13.50 0.55 17.55
C ALA A 95 -14.01 1.50 16.45
N ALA A 96 -13.53 1.32 15.22
CA ALA A 96 -13.90 2.11 14.05
C ALA A 96 -13.63 1.34 12.76
N ASP A 97 -14.29 1.72 11.67
CA ASP A 97 -13.90 1.34 10.31
C ASP A 97 -12.86 2.33 9.77
N LEU A 98 -11.88 1.82 9.03
CA LEU A 98 -10.92 2.63 8.29
C LEU A 98 -11.27 2.72 6.81
N GLU A 99 -10.95 3.86 6.21
CA GLU A 99 -11.00 4.05 4.75
C GLU A 99 -9.66 3.67 4.08
N TRP A 100 -8.56 3.82 4.81
CA TRP A 100 -7.20 3.59 4.29
C TRP A 100 -6.46 2.56 5.11
N TRP A 101 -5.78 1.65 4.41
CA TRP A 101 -4.95 0.63 5.04
C TRP A 101 -3.82 1.30 5.82
N PRO A 102 -3.64 1.02 7.13
CA PRO A 102 -2.72 1.79 7.96
C PRO A 102 -1.28 1.33 7.88
N THR A 103 -1.04 0.03 7.75
CA THR A 103 0.30 -0.56 7.88
C THR A 103 0.99 -0.83 6.54
N ALA A 104 0.34 -0.54 5.41
CA ALA A 104 0.88 -0.88 4.11
C ALA A 104 0.36 0.02 2.99
N PHE A 105 1.19 0.24 1.98
CA PHE A 105 0.88 1.07 0.82
C PHE A 105 1.79 0.73 -0.37
N ILE A 106 1.46 1.29 -1.54
CA ILE A 106 2.14 1.02 -2.81
C ILE A 106 2.84 2.28 -3.29
N VAL A 107 4.06 2.14 -3.78
CA VAL A 107 4.84 3.23 -4.39
C VAL A 107 5.26 2.86 -5.79
N VAL A 108 4.95 3.73 -6.75
CA VAL A 108 5.41 3.61 -8.13
C VAL A 108 6.75 4.31 -8.29
N VAL A 109 7.78 3.55 -8.63
CA VAL A 109 9.18 4.02 -8.67
C VAL A 109 9.80 4.00 -10.06
N ARG A 110 9.11 3.46 -11.07
CA ARG A 110 9.53 3.53 -12.49
C ARG A 110 8.37 3.87 -13.44
N GLU A 111 8.66 4.61 -14.51
CA GLU A 111 7.67 4.95 -15.55
C GLU A 111 7.22 3.71 -16.33
N ASP A 112 8.12 2.75 -16.53
CA ASP A 112 7.86 1.49 -17.25
C ASP A 112 7.28 0.39 -16.35
N TRP A 113 6.64 0.77 -15.24
CA TRP A 113 6.07 -0.15 -14.23
C TRP A 113 5.18 -1.25 -14.83
N ARG A 114 4.48 -0.96 -15.93
CA ARG A 114 3.64 -1.91 -16.68
C ARG A 114 4.39 -3.08 -17.32
N THR A 115 5.62 -2.85 -17.75
CA THR A 115 6.31 -3.74 -18.69
C THR A 115 7.62 -4.29 -18.16
N LYS A 116 8.18 -3.70 -17.10
CA LYS A 116 9.41 -4.15 -16.47
C LYS A 116 9.24 -4.43 -14.99
N PRO A 117 9.92 -5.46 -14.46
CA PRO A 117 9.94 -5.71 -13.03
C PRO A 117 10.60 -4.56 -12.27
N GLY A 118 10.24 -4.41 -11.01
CA GLY A 118 10.81 -3.40 -10.12
C GLY A 118 10.19 -2.00 -10.25
N GLY A 119 9.05 -1.86 -10.93
CA GLY A 119 8.34 -0.57 -11.02
C GLY A 119 7.35 -0.30 -9.91
N LEU A 120 6.82 -1.35 -9.28
CA LEU A 120 5.89 -1.28 -8.16
C LEU A 120 6.58 -1.80 -6.90
N LEU A 121 6.55 -0.98 -5.87
CA LEU A 121 7.12 -1.27 -4.56
C LEU A 121 5.98 -1.34 -3.54
N PHE A 122 5.86 -2.46 -2.87
CA PHE A 122 4.99 -2.62 -1.72
C PHE A 122 5.79 -2.28 -0.45
N VAL A 123 5.25 -1.43 0.40
CA VAL A 123 5.91 -0.93 1.61
C VAL A 123 4.99 -1.17 2.78
N PHE A 124 5.53 -1.72 3.86
CA PHE A 124 4.73 -2.06 5.03
C PHE A 124 5.49 -1.90 6.35
N ALA A 125 4.72 -1.77 7.42
CA ALA A 125 5.16 -1.91 8.81
C ALA A 125 4.66 -3.26 9.34
N ASP A 126 5.58 -4.11 9.78
CA ASP A 126 5.28 -5.37 10.45
C ASP A 126 4.88 -5.08 11.90
N ASP A 127 3.58 -5.06 12.16
CA ASP A 127 2.99 -4.73 13.46
C ASP A 127 3.30 -5.80 14.53
N GLU A 128 3.53 -7.05 14.13
CA GLU A 128 4.04 -8.09 15.03
C GLU A 128 5.49 -7.87 15.45
N LYS A 129 6.28 -7.15 14.65
CA LYS A 129 7.69 -6.81 14.90
C LYS A 129 7.91 -5.35 15.28
N ASP A 130 7.06 -4.79 16.14
CA ASP A 130 7.20 -3.41 16.64
C ASP A 130 7.22 -2.37 15.48
N CYS A 131 6.35 -2.59 14.49
CA CYS A 131 6.23 -1.78 13.28
C CYS A 131 7.56 -1.63 12.53
N GLU A 132 8.34 -2.72 12.44
CA GLU A 132 9.55 -2.76 11.60
C GLU A 132 9.17 -2.53 10.14
N MET A 133 9.85 -1.56 9.52
CA MET A 133 9.54 -1.17 8.15
C MET A 133 10.28 -2.04 7.15
N ASP A 134 9.55 -2.54 6.17
CA ASP A 134 10.11 -3.33 5.09
C ASP A 134 9.43 -3.00 3.76
N LYS A 135 10.03 -3.49 2.68
CA LYS A 135 9.52 -3.30 1.32
C LYS A 135 9.97 -4.43 0.40
N PHE A 136 9.20 -4.66 -0.64
CA PHE A 136 9.59 -5.54 -1.74
C PHE A 136 8.94 -5.10 -3.04
N TYR A 137 9.56 -5.50 -4.15
CA TYR A 137 8.95 -5.31 -5.47
C TYR A 137 8.04 -6.48 -5.79
N PHE A 138 6.92 -6.20 -6.44
CA PHE A 138 5.97 -7.21 -6.92
C PHE A 138 5.61 -6.95 -8.37
N LYS A 139 5.08 -7.98 -9.05
CA LYS A 139 4.61 -7.85 -10.44
C LYS A 139 3.16 -7.40 -10.46
N ILE A 140 2.79 -6.74 -11.54
CA ILE A 140 1.40 -6.38 -11.79
C ILE A 140 0.52 -7.62 -11.93
N GLU A 141 1.04 -8.70 -12.54
CA GLU A 141 0.26 -9.93 -12.70
C GLU A 141 -0.12 -10.55 -11.34
N ASP A 142 0.72 -10.36 -10.33
CA ASP A 142 0.54 -10.88 -8.98
C ASP A 142 -0.28 -9.94 -8.08
N ALA A 143 -0.44 -8.68 -8.49
CA ALA A 143 -1.01 -7.62 -7.67
C ALA A 143 -2.41 -7.95 -7.12
N TYR A 144 -3.30 -8.48 -7.97
CA TYR A 144 -4.65 -8.81 -7.55
C TYR A 144 -4.63 -9.83 -6.42
N MET A 145 -3.95 -10.97 -6.62
CA MET A 145 -3.92 -12.07 -5.65
C MET A 145 -3.24 -11.63 -4.36
N MET A 146 -2.11 -10.94 -4.45
CA MET A 146 -1.37 -10.43 -3.30
C MET A 146 -2.23 -9.47 -2.46
N LEU A 147 -2.80 -8.44 -3.09
CA LEU A 147 -3.55 -7.40 -2.38
C LEU A 147 -4.89 -7.91 -1.86
N SER A 148 -5.58 -8.78 -2.60
CA SER A 148 -6.84 -9.37 -2.11
C SER A 148 -6.62 -10.28 -0.91
N SER A 149 -5.58 -11.12 -0.93
CA SER A 149 -5.28 -12.02 0.21
C SER A 149 -4.96 -11.24 1.47
N LEU A 150 -4.18 -10.16 1.34
CA LEU A 150 -3.92 -9.23 2.46
C LEU A 150 -5.23 -8.57 2.92
N SER A 151 -6.05 -8.07 1.99
CA SER A 151 -7.31 -7.39 2.32
C SER A 151 -8.32 -8.29 3.04
N PHE A 152 -8.36 -9.58 2.70
CA PHE A 152 -9.24 -10.55 3.35
C PHE A 152 -8.65 -11.12 4.65
N GLY A 153 -7.39 -10.82 4.97
CA GLY A 153 -6.68 -11.42 6.10
C GLY A 153 -6.32 -12.89 5.88
N ASP A 154 -6.31 -13.37 4.63
CA ASP A 154 -5.90 -14.73 4.26
C ASP A 154 -4.36 -14.90 4.31
N GLU A 155 -3.62 -13.78 4.27
CA GLU A 155 -2.17 -13.74 4.23
C GLU A 155 -1.60 -12.62 5.11
N GLU A 156 -0.46 -12.87 5.73
CA GLU A 156 0.30 -11.87 6.48
C GLU A 156 1.34 -11.16 5.57
N LEU A 157 1.72 -9.94 5.93
CA LEU A 157 2.66 -9.12 5.16
C LEU A 157 4.01 -9.83 4.90
N ALA A 158 4.52 -10.54 5.89
CA ALA A 158 5.77 -11.30 5.77
C ALA A 158 5.65 -12.48 4.79
N THR A 159 4.56 -13.24 4.86
CA THR A 159 4.28 -14.34 3.91
C THR A 159 4.11 -13.82 2.49
N SER A 160 3.41 -12.68 2.34
CA SER A 160 3.23 -12.02 1.05
C SER A 160 4.56 -11.61 0.42
N LYS A 161 5.48 -11.07 1.22
CA LYS A 161 6.84 -10.80 0.76
C LYS A 161 7.56 -12.07 0.29
N GLU A 162 7.48 -13.18 1.02
CA GLU A 162 8.13 -14.43 0.61
C GLU A 162 7.56 -15.00 -0.69
N ALA A 163 6.24 -14.89 -0.90
CA ALA A 163 5.57 -15.41 -2.09
C ALA A 163 5.79 -14.55 -3.34
N TYR A 164 5.76 -13.23 -3.21
CA TYR A 164 5.66 -12.31 -4.34
C TYR A 164 6.90 -11.45 -4.59
N SER A 165 7.86 -11.39 -3.65
CA SER A 165 9.05 -10.56 -3.80
C SER A 165 9.83 -10.91 -5.07
N GLN A 166 10.20 -9.88 -5.82
CA GLN A 166 11.05 -9.98 -6.99
C GLN A 166 12.29 -9.09 -6.82
N GLU A 167 13.40 -9.51 -7.42
CA GLU A 167 14.56 -8.63 -7.55
C GLU A 167 14.31 -7.57 -8.63
N PRO A 168 14.68 -6.30 -8.39
CA PRO A 168 14.64 -5.29 -9.43
C PRO A 168 15.68 -5.62 -10.52
N GLN A 169 15.24 -5.76 -11.77
CA GLN A 169 16.19 -5.92 -12.88
C GLN A 169 16.77 -4.55 -13.26
N ALA A 170 18.11 -4.53 -13.35
CA ALA A 170 18.94 -3.37 -13.68
C ALA A 170 18.64 -2.77 -15.06
#